data_AF-A0A6I6N2W0-F1
#
_entry.id   AF-A0A6I6N2W0-F1
#
_cell.length_a   1.000
_cell.length_b   1.000
_cell.length_c   1.000
_cell.angle_alpha   90.00
_cell.angle_beta   90.00
_cell.angle_gamma   90.00
#
_symmetry.space_group_name_H-M   'P 1'
#
loop_
_entity.id
_entity.type
_entity.pdbx_description
1 polymer ?
#
loop_
_entity_poly.entity_id
_entity_poly.type
_entity_poly.pdbx_seq_one_letter_code
_entity_poly.pdbx_strand_id
1 'polypeptide(L)' 'MKQKGNAVYEQLTSLLLSMRDCHHCLGTDGEFTACLAALRAGQKCKRNLIRLLDQHGL' A
#
# COMPACT_ATOMS: atom_id res chain seq x y z
N MET A 1 18.69 6.51 13.46
CA MET A 1 18.13 5.15 13.29
C MET A 1 16.72 5.10 12.65
N LYS A 2 16.21 6.16 11.98
CA LYS A 2 14.85 6.17 11.37
C LYS A 2 14.79 5.70 9.89
N GLN A 3 15.92 5.54 9.21
CA GLN A 3 15.95 5.29 7.76
C GLN A 3 15.47 3.91 7.33
N LYS A 4 15.76 2.83 8.09
CA LYS A 4 15.32 1.47 7.71
C LYS A 4 13.80 1.30 7.70
N GLY A 5 13.09 1.96 8.61
CA GLY A 5 11.62 1.86 8.68
C GLY A 5 10.92 2.51 7.49
N ASN A 6 11.47 3.61 6.95
CA ASN A 6 10.92 4.28 5.78
C ASN A 6 11.15 3.45 4.51
N ALA A 7 12.37 2.93 4.32
CA ALA A 7 12.70 2.11 3.16
C ALA A 7 11.83 0.84 3.04
N VAL A 8 11.39 0.27 4.17
CA VAL A 8 10.45 -0.86 4.17
C VAL A 8 9.04 -0.42 3.76
N TYR A 9 8.58 0.77 4.20
CA TYR A 9 7.29 1.30 3.77
C TYR A 9 7.29 1.72 2.31
N GLU A 10 8.40 2.24 1.80
CA GLU A 10 8.58 2.55 0.38
C GLU A 10 8.54 1.29 -0.47
N GLN A 11 9.25 0.23 -0.07
CA GLN A 11 9.18 -1.08 -0.75
C GLN A 11 7.78 -1.68 -0.72
N LEU A 12 7.10 -1.64 0.44
CA LEU A 12 5.71 -2.10 0.54
C LEU A 12 4.79 -1.30 -0.39
N THR A 13 4.94 0.01 -0.44
CA THR A 13 4.15 0.90 -1.30
C THR A 13 4.40 0.58 -2.78
N SER A 14 5.66 0.37 -3.17
CA SER A 14 6.00 -0.05 -4.53
C SER A 14 5.39 -1.39 -4.90
N LEU A 15 5.38 -2.37 -3.98
CA LEU A 15 4.76 -3.67 -4.21
C LEU A 15 3.24 -3.54 -4.40
N LEU A 16 2.58 -2.71 -3.59
CA LEU A 16 1.14 -2.46 -3.71
C LEU A 16 0.78 -1.78 -5.03
N LEU A 17 1.64 -0.89 -5.54
CA LEU A 17 1.46 -0.31 -6.87
C LEU A 17 1.55 -1.37 -7.97
N SER A 18 2.56 -2.23 -7.94
CA SER A 18 2.66 -3.33 -8.90
C SER A 18 1.50 -4.31 -8.80
N MET A 19 1.03 -4.61 -7.57
CA MET A 19 -0.18 -5.43 -7.38
C MET A 19 -1.42 -4.76 -7.96
N ARG A 20 -1.60 -3.44 -7.80
CA ARG A 20 -2.69 -2.69 -8.40
C ARG A 20 -2.68 -2.84 -9.92
N ASP A 21 -1.51 -2.68 -10.54
CA ASP A 21 -1.37 -2.79 -11.99
C ASP A 21 -1.70 -4.20 -12.48
N CYS A 22 -1.28 -5.24 -11.75
CA CYS A 22 -1.67 -6.62 -12.03
C CYS A 22 -3.19 -6.82 -11.91
N HIS A 23 -3.81 -6.34 -10.82
CA HIS A 23 -5.25 -6.44 -10.62
C HIS A 23 -6.03 -5.69 -11.71
N HIS A 24 -5.54 -4.53 -12.14
CA HIS A 24 -6.11 -3.77 -13.23
C HIS A 24 -6.05 -4.54 -14.56
N CYS A 25 -4.89 -5.14 -14.88
CA CYS A 25 -4.74 -5.99 -16.08
C CYS A 25 -5.67 -7.21 -16.04
N LEU A 26 -5.96 -7.72 -14.85
CA LEU A 26 -6.85 -8.86 -14.63
C LEU A 26 -8.34 -8.45 -14.52
N GLY A 27 -8.67 -7.15 -14.48
CA GLY A 27 -10.04 -6.66 -14.27
C GLY A 27 -10.58 -6.91 -12.86
N THR A 28 -9.70 -7.02 -11.86
CA THR A 28 -9.98 -7.40 -10.47
C THR A 28 -9.74 -6.24 -9.49
N ASP A 29 -9.94 -4.99 -9.92
CA ASP A 29 -9.70 -3.77 -9.13
C ASP A 29 -10.47 -3.75 -7.78
N GLY A 30 -11.65 -4.39 -7.74
CA GLY A 30 -12.44 -4.52 -6.51
C GLY A 30 -11.75 -5.37 -5.44
N GLU A 31 -11.09 -6.47 -5.83
CA GLU A 31 -10.35 -7.33 -4.92
C GLU A 31 -9.11 -6.61 -4.37
N PHE A 32 -8.42 -5.85 -5.22
CA PHE A 32 -7.33 -5.00 -4.78
C PHE A 32 -7.79 -3.96 -3.75
N THR A 33 -8.92 -3.31 -4.01
CA THR A 33 -9.50 -2.30 -3.10
C THR A 33 -9.83 -2.92 -1.74
N ALA A 34 -10.43 -4.12 -1.72
CA ALA A 34 -10.73 -4.83 -0.49
C ALA A 34 -9.45 -5.22 0.28
N CYS A 35 -8.43 -5.72 -0.43
CA CYS A 35 -7.12 -6.05 0.14
C CYS A 35 -6.47 -4.82 0.79
N LEU A 36 -6.48 -3.68 0.08
CA LEU A 36 -5.90 -2.43 0.52
C LEU A 36 -6.62 -1.83 1.73
N ALA A 37 -7.96 -1.91 1.76
CA ALA A 37 -8.76 -1.49 2.90
C ALA A 37 -8.44 -2.31 4.16
N ALA A 38 -8.32 -3.65 4.03
CA ALA A 38 -7.95 -4.53 5.13
C ALA A 38 -6.53 -4.23 5.64
N LEU A 39 -5.58 -4.01 4.73
CA LEU A 39 -4.20 -3.62 5.07
C LEU A 39 -4.19 -2.30 5.85
N ARG A 40 -4.90 -1.27 5.36
CA ARG A 40 -5.01 0.01 6.05
C ARG A 40 -5.60 -0.15 7.44
N ALA A 41 -6.64 -0.97 7.59
CA ALA A 41 -7.25 -1.24 8.88
C ALA A 41 -6.26 -1.84 9.88
N GLY A 42 -5.42 -2.79 9.45
CA GLY A 42 -4.39 -3.40 10.30
C GLY A 42 -3.19 -2.49 10.60
N GLN A 43 -2.94 -1.48 9.77
CA GLN A 43 -1.76 -0.60 9.89
C GLN A 43 -2.09 0.84 10.32
N LYS A 44 -3.32 1.15 10.77
CA LYS A 44 -3.74 2.51 11.15
C LYS A 44 -2.79 3.23 12.13
N CYS A 45 -2.14 2.51 13.04
CA CYS A 45 -1.21 3.08 14.01
C CYS A 45 0.13 3.52 13.38
N LYS A 46 0.47 3.04 12.16
CA LYS A 46 1.71 3.36 11.44
C LYS A 46 1.52 4.58 10.54
N ARG A 47 1.45 5.76 11.14
CA ARG A 47 1.17 7.05 10.46
C ARG A 47 2.04 7.32 9.23
N ASN A 48 3.34 6.96 9.27
CA ASN A 48 4.23 7.16 8.13
C ASN A 48 3.86 6.28 6.93
N LEU A 49 3.43 5.03 7.18
CA LEU A 49 2.98 4.13 6.12
C LEU A 49 1.69 4.65 5.50
N ILE A 50 0.69 5.02 6.33
CA ILE A 50 -0.58 5.58 5.83
C ILE A 50 -0.34 6.82 4.97
N ARG A 51 0.51 7.75 5.42
CA ARG A 51 0.90 8.93 4.64
C ARG A 51 1.53 8.57 3.30
N LEU A 52 2.34 7.52 3.25
CA LEU A 52 2.97 7.04 2.01
C LEU A 52 1.94 6.45 1.06
N LEU A 53 1.02 5.62 1.56
CA LEU A 53 -0.08 5.09 0.76
C LEU A 53 -0.96 6.22 0.18
N ASP A 54 -1.33 7.20 1.01
CA ASP A 54 -2.14 8.35 0.58
C ASP A 54 -1.46 9.16 -0.54
N GLN A 55 -0.14 9.36 -0.46
CA GLN A 55 0.64 10.07 -1.50
C GLN A 55 0.59 9.38 -2.87
N HIS A 56 0.41 8.07 -2.90
CA HIS A 56 0.37 7.28 -4.12
C HIS A 56 -1.07 6.93 -4.58
N GLY A 57 -2.09 7.47 -3.91
CA GLY A 57 -3.49 7.16 -4.18
C GLY A 57 -3.83 5.68 -3.92
N LEU A 58 -3.02 5.03 -3.07
CA LEU A 58 -3.32 3.72 -2.49
C LEU A 58 -4.20 3.90 -1.28
#